data_AF-A0A3P3YYY2-F1
#
_entry.id   AF-A0A3P3YYY2-F1
#
_cell.length_a   1.000
_cell.length_b   1.000
_cell.length_c   1.000
_cell.angle_alpha   90.00
_cell.angle_beta   90.00
_cell.angle_gamma   90.00
#
_symmetry.space_group_name_H-M   'P 1'
#
loop_
_entity.id
_entity.type
_entity.pdbx_description
1 polymer ?
#
loop_
_entity_poly.entity_id
_entity_poly.type
_entity_poly.pdbx_seq_one_letter_code
_entity_poly.pdbx_strand_id
1 'polypeptide(L)'
;MACTVTLLVYVLLQFIAFLCVLVGTPLDMFHLSSGGSRFGNTPCITLWGLNEQCYTSRNNISLEELWIACPDRRDRFRRAQVFAIISICVYGLAALLGFIALCCCSCLRWVCLALNIAGVATLCVVWASMVRTYEKADGSCIMQKLVSFLGVGFMLLVIAWCLDIINILLLLLSCPARYPSKGLDSNE
;
A
#
# COMPACT_ATOMS: atom_id res chain seq x y z
N MET A 1 16.43 -26.32 1.76
CA MET A 1 15.83 -25.93 0.47
C MET A 1 14.49 -25.22 0.64
N ALA A 2 13.53 -25.78 1.39
CA ALA A 2 12.21 -25.14 1.60
C ALA A 2 12.28 -23.70 2.15
N CYS A 3 13.11 -23.44 3.18
CA CYS A 3 13.20 -22.09 3.76
C CYS A 3 13.79 -21.05 2.79
N THR A 4 14.73 -21.45 1.92
CA THR A 4 15.33 -20.58 0.91
C THR A 4 14.30 -20.20 -0.16
N VAL A 5 13.48 -21.16 -0.60
CA VAL A 5 12.40 -20.91 -1.56
C VAL A 5 11.35 -19.98 -0.95
N THR A 6 10.93 -20.20 0.29
CA THR A 6 9.98 -19.30 0.98
C THR A 6 10.50 -17.88 1.10
N LEU A 7 11.78 -17.70 1.47
CA LEU A 7 12.39 -16.39 1.56
C LEU A 7 12.50 -15.71 0.18
N LEU A 8 12.84 -16.46 -0.87
CA LEU A 8 12.90 -15.94 -2.23
C LEU A 8 11.52 -15.47 -2.70
N VAL A 9 10.48 -16.26 -2.48
CA VAL A 9 9.09 -15.88 -2.81
C VAL A 9 8.68 -14.63 -2.02
N TYR A 10 8.97 -14.58 -0.72
CA TYR A 10 8.72 -13.38 0.11
C TYR A 10 9.38 -12.13 -0.50
N VAL A 11 10.66 -12.19 -0.86
CA VAL A 11 11.38 -11.03 -1.40
C VAL A 11 10.76 -10.55 -2.72
N LEU A 12 10.41 -11.47 -3.62
CA LEU A 12 9.76 -11.13 -4.89
C LEU A 12 8.39 -10.48 -4.66
N LEU A 13 7.55 -11.06 -3.79
CA LEU A 13 6.24 -10.50 -3.48
C LEU A 13 6.35 -9.15 -2.77
N GLN A 14 7.30 -8.97 -1.85
CA GLN A 14 7.53 -7.70 -1.17
C GLN A 14 7.97 -6.61 -2.14
N PHE A 15 8.83 -6.97 -3.11
CA PHE A 15 9.27 -6.05 -4.13
C PHE A 15 8.12 -5.62 -5.04
N ILE A 16 7.26 -6.56 -5.47
CA ILE A 16 6.06 -6.24 -6.24
C ILE A 16 5.11 -5.36 -5.43
N ALA A 17 4.88 -5.69 -4.15
CA ALA A 17 4.03 -4.90 -3.27
C ALA A 17 4.57 -3.46 -3.12
N PHE A 18 5.89 -3.30 -2.94
CA PHE A 18 6.53 -1.98 -2.91
C PHE A 18 6.31 -1.19 -4.21
N LEU A 19 6.50 -1.82 -5.38
CA LEU A 19 6.24 -1.16 -6.66
C LEU A 19 4.77 -0.75 -6.81
N CYS A 20 3.84 -1.61 -6.38
CA CYS A 20 2.42 -1.29 -6.38
C CYS A 20 2.08 -0.09 -5.48
N VAL A 21 2.69 0.04 -4.30
CA VAL A 21 2.51 1.23 -3.43
C VAL A 21 3.15 2.47 -4.07
N LEU A 22 4.38 2.33 -4.57
CA LEU A 22 5.16 3.44 -5.14
C LEU A 22 4.47 4.03 -6.37
N VAL A 23 3.95 3.18 -7.26
CA VAL A 23 3.25 3.58 -8.49
C VAL A 23 1.79 3.89 -8.21
N GLY A 24 1.13 3.17 -7.30
CA GLY A 24 -0.28 3.40 -6.96
C GLY A 24 -0.54 4.72 -6.23
N THR A 25 0.40 5.18 -5.41
CA THR A 25 0.26 6.44 -4.64
C THR A 25 0.11 7.71 -5.50
N PRO A 26 0.92 7.93 -6.56
CA PRO A 26 0.72 9.08 -7.46
C PRO A 26 -0.42 8.89 -8.46
N LEU A 27 -0.94 7.68 -8.63
CA LEU A 27 -2.03 7.38 -9.56
C LEU A 27 -3.41 7.74 -9.00
N ASP A 28 -4.43 7.57 -9.84
CA ASP A 28 -5.82 7.91 -9.57
C ASP A 28 -6.43 7.04 -8.47
N MET A 29 -7.01 7.70 -7.46
CA MET A 29 -7.83 7.06 -6.43
C MET A 29 -9.29 6.95 -6.88
N PHE A 30 -9.77 7.98 -7.57
CA PHE A 30 -11.10 8.02 -8.17
C PHE A 30 -11.02 8.45 -9.63
N HIS A 31 -11.76 7.74 -10.46
CA HIS A 31 -11.91 8.03 -11.88
C HIS A 31 -13.31 8.58 -12.13
N LEU A 32 -13.46 9.82 -12.56
CA LEU A 32 -14.79 10.42 -12.74
C LEU A 32 -15.54 9.72 -13.88
N SER A 33 -16.82 9.45 -13.65
CA SER A 33 -17.70 8.92 -14.67
C SER A 33 -18.13 10.08 -15.57
N SER A 34 -17.38 10.33 -16.64
CA SER A 34 -17.80 11.33 -17.63
C SER A 34 -19.02 10.79 -18.36
N GLY A 35 -20.14 11.50 -18.23
CA GLY A 35 -21.43 11.14 -18.83
C GLY A 35 -21.41 11.17 -20.36
N GLY A 36 -20.80 10.16 -20.99
CA GLY A 36 -21.06 9.85 -22.40
C GLY A 36 -19.85 9.65 -23.32
N SER A 37 -18.60 9.64 -22.86
CA SER A 37 -17.47 9.44 -23.79
C SER A 37 -16.36 8.57 -23.20
N ARG A 38 -16.30 7.31 -23.66
CA ARG A 38 -15.18 6.37 -23.40
C ARG A 38 -13.84 6.81 -24.07
N PHE A 39 -13.84 7.92 -24.80
CA PHE A 39 -12.72 8.41 -25.62
C PHE A 39 -12.37 9.91 -25.40
N GLY A 40 -12.81 10.52 -24.30
CA GLY A 40 -12.41 11.88 -23.91
C GLY A 40 -11.52 11.86 -22.67
N ASN A 41 -10.68 12.90 -22.49
CA ASN A 41 -9.86 13.09 -21.29
C ASN A 41 -10.77 13.19 -20.06
N THR A 42 -10.87 12.10 -19.31
CA THR A 42 -11.66 12.03 -18.08
C THR A 42 -10.84 12.60 -16.93
N PRO A 43 -11.41 13.52 -16.13
CA PRO A 43 -10.74 13.98 -14.93
C PRO A 43 -10.59 12.83 -13.93
N CYS A 44 -9.47 12.80 -13.23
CA CYS A 44 -9.22 11.86 -12.13
C CYS A 44 -8.76 12.60 -10.88
N ILE A 45 -9.11 12.01 -9.75
CA ILE A 45 -8.73 12.48 -8.44
C ILE A 45 -7.66 11.54 -7.91
N THR A 46 -6.46 12.09 -7.69
CA THR A 46 -5.36 11.39 -7.01
C THR A 46 -5.42 11.70 -5.51
N LEU A 47 -4.53 11.09 -4.73
CA LEU A 47 -4.30 11.48 -3.33
C LEU A 47 -3.87 12.96 -3.20
N TRP A 48 -3.34 13.56 -4.27
CA TRP A 48 -2.65 14.85 -4.26
C TRP A 48 -3.48 16.00 -4.85
N GLY A 49 -4.57 15.70 -5.56
CA GLY A 49 -5.41 16.70 -6.21
C GLY A 49 -6.19 16.15 -7.39
N LEU A 50 -6.78 17.06 -8.18
CA LEU A 50 -7.52 16.73 -9.40
C LEU A 50 -6.65 17.01 -10.62
N ASN A 51 -6.63 16.05 -11.53
CA ASN A 51 -5.97 16.15 -12.82
C ASN A 51 -7.04 16.04 -13.89
N GLU A 52 -7.11 17.01 -14.80
CA GLU A 52 -8.01 16.93 -15.95
C GLU A 52 -7.55 15.89 -16.97
N GLN A 53 -6.25 15.54 -16.92
CA GLN A 53 -5.63 14.51 -17.75
C GLN A 53 -4.86 13.53 -16.86
N CYS A 54 -5.31 12.28 -16.79
CA CYS A 54 -4.75 11.27 -15.88
C CYS A 54 -3.32 10.82 -16.18
N TYR A 55 -2.81 11.11 -17.37
CA TYR A 55 -1.42 10.80 -17.74
C TYR A 55 -0.44 11.93 -17.38
N THR A 56 -0.93 13.09 -16.94
CA THR A 56 -0.05 14.23 -16.62
C THR A 56 0.24 14.26 -15.13
N SER A 57 1.53 14.35 -14.76
CA SER A 57 2.00 14.39 -13.37
C SER A 57 1.67 15.70 -12.63
N ARG A 58 1.18 16.72 -13.34
CA ARG A 58 0.88 18.03 -12.77
C ARG A 58 -0.61 18.13 -12.48
N ASN A 59 -0.93 18.42 -11.22
CA ASN A 59 -2.31 18.62 -10.80
C ASN A 59 -2.79 20.00 -11.25
N ASN A 60 -3.96 20.03 -11.88
CA ASN A 60 -4.57 21.29 -12.32
C ASN A 60 -5.21 22.00 -11.13
N ILE A 61 -5.78 21.22 -10.19
CA ILE A 61 -6.40 21.74 -8.96
C ILE A 61 -5.78 21.01 -7.76
N SER A 62 -5.35 21.78 -6.78
CA SER A 62 -4.77 21.25 -5.54
C SER A 62 -5.81 20.57 -4.65
N LEU A 63 -5.39 19.67 -3.76
CA LEU A 63 -6.29 19.05 -2.78
C LEU A 63 -7.07 20.09 -1.94
N GLU A 64 -6.43 21.21 -1.61
CA GLU A 64 -7.00 22.27 -0.77
C GLU A 64 -8.19 22.96 -1.46
N GLU A 65 -8.03 23.24 -2.75
CA GLU A 65 -9.04 23.88 -3.59
C GLU A 65 -10.16 22.90 -3.97
N LEU A 66 -9.82 21.63 -4.26
CA LEU A 66 -10.78 20.58 -4.58
C LEU A 66 -11.78 20.33 -3.43
N TRP A 67 -11.31 20.39 -2.19
CA TRP A 67 -12.12 20.07 -1.00
C TRP A 67 -12.38 21.29 -0.10
N ILE A 68 -12.34 22.51 -0.66
CA ILE A 68 -12.56 23.74 0.11
C ILE A 68 -13.95 23.76 0.80
N ALA A 69 -14.96 23.22 0.13
CA ALA A 69 -16.32 23.08 0.67
C ALA A 69 -16.49 21.87 1.62
N CYS A 70 -15.48 21.00 1.73
CA CYS A 70 -15.54 19.71 2.42
C CYS A 70 -14.32 19.50 3.34
N PRO A 71 -14.17 20.28 4.43
CA PRO A 71 -12.96 20.25 5.26
C PRO A 71 -12.70 18.88 5.90
N ASP A 72 -13.75 18.16 6.33
CA ASP A 72 -13.59 16.82 6.92
C ASP A 72 -13.02 15.79 5.94
N ARG A 73 -13.37 15.93 4.66
CA ARG A 73 -12.86 15.08 3.58
C ARG A 73 -11.41 15.45 3.28
N ARG A 74 -11.11 16.74 3.20
CA ARG A 74 -9.75 17.27 3.03
C ARG A 74 -8.78 16.76 4.09
N ASP A 75 -9.18 16.81 5.36
CA ASP A 75 -8.34 16.36 6.48
C ASP A 75 -8.14 14.84 6.47
N ARG A 76 -9.11 14.07 5.96
CA ARG A 76 -8.93 12.63 5.72
C ARG A 76 -7.91 12.36 4.62
N PHE A 77 -7.96 13.08 3.51
CA PHE A 77 -6.96 12.95 2.45
C PHE A 77 -5.57 13.36 2.92
N ARG A 78 -5.46 14.45 3.70
CA ARG A 78 -4.18 14.87 4.27
C ARG A 78 -3.57 13.79 5.18
N ARG A 79 -4.38 13.15 6.02
CA ARG A 79 -3.95 12.00 6.82
C ARG A 79 -3.53 10.84 5.92
N ALA A 80 -4.34 10.52 4.90
CA ALA A 80 -4.02 9.45 3.95
C ALA A 80 -2.71 9.69 3.18
N GLN A 81 -2.39 10.94 2.80
CA GLN A 81 -1.12 11.30 2.17
C GLN A 81 0.07 10.98 3.07
N VAL A 82 0.00 11.37 4.35
CA VAL A 82 1.06 11.09 5.33
C VAL A 82 1.24 9.57 5.49
N PHE A 83 0.15 8.83 5.67
CA PHE A 83 0.21 7.37 5.78
C PHE A 83 0.70 6.70 4.49
N ALA A 84 0.39 7.24 3.31
CA ALA A 84 0.90 6.72 2.04
C ALA A 84 2.42 6.90 1.91
N ILE A 85 2.95 8.08 2.28
CA ILE A 85 4.41 8.30 2.31
C ILE A 85 5.07 7.34 3.30
N ILE A 86 4.51 7.19 4.51
CA ILE A 86 5.03 6.26 5.51
C ILE A 86 5.01 4.83 4.95
N SER A 87 3.92 4.40 4.31
CA SER A 87 3.83 3.08 3.67
C SER A 87 4.91 2.89 2.60
N ILE A 88 5.21 3.88 1.75
CA ILE A 88 6.29 3.79 0.76
C ILE A 88 7.63 3.50 1.46
N CYS A 89 7.95 4.24 2.53
CA CYS A 89 9.18 4.03 3.29
C CYS A 89 9.21 2.65 3.95
N VAL A 90 8.12 2.23 4.59
CA VAL A 90 8.03 0.94 5.30
C VAL A 90 8.16 -0.24 4.33
N TYR A 91 7.42 -0.23 3.22
CA TYR A 91 7.51 -1.28 2.20
C TYR A 91 8.88 -1.31 1.53
N GLY A 92 9.48 -0.14 1.28
CA GLY A 92 10.84 -0.02 0.74
C GLY A 92 11.89 -0.61 1.68
N LEU A 93 11.82 -0.29 2.98
CA LEU A 93 12.71 -0.88 3.99
C LEU A 93 12.50 -2.39 4.12
N ALA A 94 11.25 -2.87 4.10
CA ALA A 94 10.94 -4.30 4.14
C ALA A 94 11.51 -5.06 2.93
N ALA A 95 11.44 -4.46 1.73
CA ALA A 95 12.02 -5.02 0.52
C ALA A 95 13.56 -5.06 0.62
N LEU A 96 14.19 -3.93 0.98
CA LEU A 96 15.65 -3.83 1.12
C LEU A 96 16.21 -4.83 2.14
N LEU A 97 15.61 -4.90 3.34
CA LEU A 97 16.01 -5.86 4.38
C LEU A 97 15.70 -7.30 3.96
N GLY A 98 14.64 -7.52 3.18
CA GLY A 98 14.35 -8.81 2.56
C GLY A 98 15.49 -9.29 1.65
N PHE A 99 15.98 -8.42 0.76
CA PHE A 99 17.14 -8.74 -0.08
C PHE A 99 18.40 -9.01 0.75
N ILE A 100 18.67 -8.22 1.79
CA ILE A 100 19.83 -8.42 2.68
C ILE A 100 19.71 -9.74 3.46
N ALA A 101 18.50 -10.14 3.85
CA ALA A 101 18.25 -11.39 4.55
C ALA A 101 18.56 -12.64 3.70
N LEU A 102 18.53 -12.54 2.37
CA LEU A 102 18.98 -13.62 1.48
C LEU A 102 20.48 -13.90 1.61
N CYS A 103 21.28 -12.89 2.00
CA CYS A 103 22.73 -13.02 2.04
C CYS A 103 23.22 -13.63 3.37
N CYS A 104 22.86 -13.11 4.55
CA CYS A 104 23.57 -13.52 5.78
C CYS A 104 22.85 -13.47 7.15
N CYS A 105 21.60 -13.01 7.29
CA CYS A 105 21.07 -12.67 8.64
C CYS A 105 19.67 -13.21 8.95
N SER A 106 19.58 -14.26 9.80
CA SER A 106 18.29 -14.80 10.29
C SER A 106 17.52 -13.87 11.22
N CYS A 107 18.20 -12.94 11.92
CA CYS A 107 17.55 -11.98 12.82
C CYS A 107 16.69 -10.95 12.08
N LEU A 108 16.98 -10.70 10.79
CA LEU A 108 16.22 -9.76 9.97
C LEU A 108 14.79 -10.24 9.71
N ARG A 109 14.51 -11.54 9.89
CA ARG A 109 13.15 -12.09 9.73
C ARG A 109 12.13 -11.38 10.61
N TRP A 110 12.43 -11.21 11.89
CA TRP A 110 11.50 -10.58 12.84
C TRP A 110 11.35 -9.09 12.57
N VAL A 111 12.41 -8.44 12.08
CA VAL A 111 12.36 -7.03 11.65
C VAL A 111 11.49 -6.89 10.40
N CYS A 112 11.67 -7.74 9.40
CA CYS A 112 10.83 -7.78 8.21
C CYS A 112 9.36 -8.05 8.57
N LEU A 113 9.09 -8.98 9.49
CA LEU A 113 7.73 -9.26 9.97
C LEU A 113 7.10 -8.02 10.61
N ALA A 114 7.83 -7.33 11.50
CA ALA A 114 7.35 -6.09 12.12
C ALA A 114 7.08 -4.99 11.08
N LEU A 115 7.95 -4.85 10.07
CA LEU A 115 7.75 -3.90 8.99
C LEU A 115 6.54 -4.24 8.11
N ASN A 116 6.29 -5.52 7.79
CA ASN A 116 5.10 -5.92 7.05
C ASN A 116 3.82 -5.65 7.87
N ILE A 117 3.82 -5.94 9.19
CA ILE A 117 2.67 -5.61 10.05
C ILE A 117 2.42 -4.10 10.06
N ALA A 118 3.48 -3.31 10.18
CA ALA A 118 3.39 -1.86 10.10
C ALA A 118 2.86 -1.41 8.71
N GLY A 119 3.34 -2.02 7.63
CA GLY A 119 2.90 -1.77 6.25
C GLY A 119 1.42 -2.02 6.04
N VAL A 120 0.92 -3.19 6.47
CA VAL A 120 -0.50 -3.54 6.47
C VAL A 120 -1.32 -2.49 7.23
N ALA A 121 -0.88 -2.08 8.42
CA ALA A 121 -1.60 -1.12 9.24
C ALA A 121 -1.65 0.28 8.58
N THR A 122 -0.51 0.79 8.10
CA THR A 122 -0.44 2.12 7.49
C THR A 122 -1.19 2.17 6.18
N LEU A 123 -1.06 1.16 5.33
CA LEU A 123 -1.73 1.12 4.03
C LEU A 123 -3.23 0.88 4.17
N CYS A 124 -3.67 0.13 5.20
CA CYS A 124 -5.08 -0.01 5.55
C CYS A 124 -5.74 1.35 5.80
N VAL A 125 -5.09 2.23 6.56
CA VAL A 125 -5.62 3.58 6.82
C VAL A 125 -5.83 4.34 5.52
N VAL A 126 -4.88 4.25 4.57
CA VAL A 126 -4.95 4.93 3.27
C VAL A 126 -6.16 4.45 2.47
N TRP A 127 -6.23 3.17 2.11
CA TRP A 127 -7.30 2.69 1.22
C TRP A 127 -8.66 2.69 1.92
N ALA A 128 -8.75 2.41 3.22
CA ALA A 128 -10.01 2.47 3.97
C ALA A 128 -10.58 3.89 4.05
N SER A 129 -9.70 4.91 4.15
CA SER A 129 -10.13 6.31 4.08
C SER A 129 -10.72 6.69 2.71
N MET A 130 -10.17 6.13 1.63
CA MET A 130 -10.71 6.29 0.28
C MET A 130 -12.06 5.59 0.13
N VAL A 131 -12.21 4.37 0.62
CA VAL A 131 -13.51 3.65 0.62
C VAL A 131 -14.56 4.40 1.42
N ARG A 132 -14.20 4.98 2.58
CA ARG A 132 -15.14 5.79 3.36
C ARG A 132 -15.61 7.01 2.57
N THR A 133 -14.72 7.67 1.84
CA THR A 133 -15.03 8.81 0.96
C THR A 133 -15.93 8.38 -0.20
N TYR A 134 -15.75 7.15 -0.70
CA TYR A 134 -16.54 6.58 -1.78
C TYR A 134 -18.00 6.34 -1.38
N GLU A 135 -18.21 5.67 -0.24
CA GLU A 135 -19.54 5.20 0.18
C GLU A 135 -20.30 6.18 1.08
N LYS A 136 -19.63 7.10 1.77
CA LYS A 136 -20.28 8.01 2.73
C LYS A 136 -20.24 9.46 2.27
N ALA A 137 -21.34 10.16 2.53
CA ALA A 137 -21.44 11.61 2.42
C ALA A 137 -20.78 12.26 3.63
N ASP A 138 -20.17 13.42 3.42
CA ASP A 138 -19.46 14.18 4.45
C ASP A 138 -20.14 15.52 4.62
N GLY A 139 -21.09 15.61 5.56
CA GLY A 139 -21.92 16.80 5.74
C GLY A 139 -22.71 17.13 4.47
N SER A 140 -22.49 18.31 3.91
CA SER A 140 -23.11 18.77 2.65
C SER A 140 -22.48 18.15 1.39
N CYS A 141 -21.39 17.41 1.51
CA CYS A 141 -20.66 16.85 0.39
C CYS A 141 -21.19 15.47 0.00
N ILE A 142 -21.55 15.33 -1.27
CA ILE A 142 -22.13 14.09 -1.81
C ILE A 142 -21.14 12.93 -1.80
N MET A 143 -21.69 11.72 -1.89
CA MET A 143 -20.93 10.47 -1.96
C MET A 143 -20.18 10.38 -3.28
N GLN A 144 -18.89 10.00 -3.26
CA GLN A 144 -18.09 9.97 -4.48
C GLN A 144 -18.56 8.89 -5.47
N LYS A 145 -19.19 7.81 -4.97
CA LYS A 145 -19.79 6.74 -5.78
C LYS A 145 -20.84 7.21 -6.79
N LEU A 146 -21.47 8.36 -6.56
CA LEU A 146 -22.46 8.93 -7.50
C LEU A 146 -21.81 9.58 -8.72
N VAL A 147 -20.53 9.95 -8.63
CA VAL A 147 -19.82 10.77 -9.62
C VAL A 147 -18.54 10.12 -10.14
N SER A 148 -18.03 9.07 -9.49
CA SER A 148 -16.76 8.43 -9.84
C SER A 148 -16.78 6.94 -9.56
N PHE A 149 -15.88 6.24 -10.23
CA PHE A 149 -15.47 4.87 -9.94
C PHE A 149 -14.15 4.86 -9.16
N LEU A 150 -13.80 3.73 -8.55
CA LEU A 150 -12.48 3.53 -7.95
C LEU A 150 -11.42 3.45 -9.04
N GLY A 151 -10.33 4.18 -8.84
CA GLY A 151 -9.24 4.33 -9.80
C GLY A 151 -8.25 3.17 -9.80
N VAL A 152 -7.33 3.18 -10.76
CA VAL A 152 -6.28 2.16 -10.89
C VAL A 152 -5.29 2.25 -9.74
N GLY A 153 -4.92 3.47 -9.32
CA GLY A 153 -4.08 3.70 -8.15
C GLY A 153 -4.65 3.07 -6.89
N PHE A 154 -5.96 3.21 -6.65
CA PHE A 154 -6.64 2.56 -5.52
C PHE A 154 -6.50 1.03 -5.57
N MET A 155 -6.74 0.42 -6.74
CA MET A 155 -6.62 -1.03 -6.89
C MET A 155 -5.20 -1.52 -6.62
N LEU A 156 -4.18 -0.79 -7.07
CA LEU A 156 -2.78 -1.11 -6.80
C LEU A 156 -2.46 -1.09 -5.29
N LEU A 157 -3.00 -0.12 -4.54
CA LEU A 157 -2.82 -0.07 -3.09
C LEU A 157 -3.48 -1.27 -2.39
N VAL A 158 -4.68 -1.69 -2.83
CA VAL A 158 -5.36 -2.87 -2.27
C VAL A 158 -4.60 -4.15 -2.61
N ILE A 159 -4.11 -4.28 -3.85
CA ILE A 159 -3.27 -5.42 -4.26
C ILE A 159 -2.00 -5.49 -3.40
N ALA A 160 -1.30 -4.36 -3.22
CA ALA A 160 -0.12 -4.31 -2.37
C ALA A 160 -0.42 -4.72 -0.92
N TRP A 161 -1.56 -4.27 -0.39
CA TRP A 161 -2.02 -4.63 0.96
C TRP A 161 -2.26 -6.14 1.09
N CYS A 162 -2.89 -6.77 0.10
CA CYS A 162 -3.08 -8.22 0.08
C CYS A 162 -1.76 -8.99 -0.02
N LEU A 163 -0.83 -8.53 -0.86
CA LEU A 163 0.50 -9.14 -1.00
C LEU A 163 1.29 -9.09 0.31
N ASP A 164 1.21 -7.97 1.04
CA ASP A 164 1.89 -7.80 2.33
C ASP A 164 1.33 -8.76 3.40
N ILE A 165 0.01 -9.02 3.41
CA ILE A 165 -0.59 -10.05 4.28
C ILE A 165 -0.06 -11.45 3.93
N ILE A 166 0.04 -11.78 2.65
CA ILE A 166 0.63 -13.06 2.22
C ILE A 166 2.07 -13.16 2.69
N ASN A 167 2.83 -12.07 2.61
CA ASN A 167 4.21 -12.01 3.08
C ASN A 167 4.33 -12.22 4.60
N ILE A 168 3.42 -11.66 5.40
CA ILE A 168 3.33 -11.95 6.84
C ILE A 168 3.15 -13.46 7.05
N LEU A 169 2.23 -14.10 6.34
CA LEU A 169 2.00 -15.55 6.46
C LEU A 169 3.23 -16.36 6.07
N LEU A 170 3.91 -16.00 4.96
CA LEU A 170 5.15 -16.65 4.54
C LEU A 170 6.24 -16.49 5.60
N LEU A 171 6.39 -15.30 6.16
CA LEU A 171 7.30 -14.96 7.27
C LEU A 171 6.86 -15.48 8.64
N LEU A 172 5.70 -16.13 8.77
CA LEU A 172 5.34 -16.91 9.95
C LEU A 172 5.57 -18.40 9.72
N LEU A 173 5.26 -18.89 8.51
CA LEU A 173 5.39 -20.29 8.11
C LEU A 173 6.83 -20.73 7.87
N SER A 174 7.76 -19.83 7.51
CA SER A 174 9.15 -20.28 7.31
C SER A 174 9.76 -20.76 8.64
N CYS A 175 10.33 -21.97 8.68
CA CYS A 175 10.68 -22.67 9.92
C CYS A 175 11.50 -21.83 10.92
N PRO A 176 11.26 -21.96 12.24
CA PRO A 176 12.21 -21.49 13.24
C PRO A 176 13.54 -22.20 12.99
N ALA A 177 14.63 -21.42 12.94
CA ALA A 177 15.98 -21.95 12.83
C ALA A 177 16.16 -23.08 13.84
N ARG A 178 16.57 -24.24 13.31
CA ARG A 178 17.00 -25.44 14.03
C ARG A 178 17.50 -25.07 15.44
N TYR A 179 16.74 -25.43 16.48
CA TYR A 179 17.31 -25.45 17.83
C TYR A 179 18.61 -26.26 17.74
N PRO A 180 19.76 -25.76 18.21
CA PRO A 180 20.91 -26.62 18.40
C PRO A 180 20.46 -27.64 19.45
N SER A 181 20.19 -28.87 19.01
CA SER A 181 20.13 -30.01 19.89
C SER A 181 21.45 -30.01 20.65
N LYS A 182 21.41 -29.60 21.92
CA LYS A 182 22.45 -29.99 22.86
C LYS A 182 22.39 -31.51 22.94
N GLY A 183 23.15 -32.17 22.08
CA GLY A 183 23.61 -33.53 22.33
C GLY A 183 24.54 -33.42 23.52
N LEU A 184 24.01 -33.64 24.72
CA LEU A 184 24.82 -33.94 25.89
C LEU A 184 24.86 -35.47 26.00
N ASP A 185 25.54 -36.10 25.04
CA ASP A 185 26.14 -37.42 25.25
C ASP A 185 27.62 -37.18 25.48
N SER A 186 28.03 -37.18 26.74
CA SER A 186 29.40 -37.51 27.13
C SER A 186 29.30 -38.45 28.31
N ASN A 187 29.47 -39.74 28.00
CA ASN A 187 29.74 -40.81 28.94
C ASN A 187 30.98 -40.46 29.79
N GLU A 188 30.84 -40.55 31.11
CA GLU A 188 31.81 -41.21 32.00
C GLU A 188 31.09 -41.69 33.27
#